data_AF-A0A938PNW2-F1
#
_entry.id   AF-A0A938PNW2-F1
#
_cell.length_a   1.000
_cell.length_b   1.000
_cell.length_c   1.000
_cell.angle_alpha   90.00
_cell.angle_beta   90.00
_cell.angle_gamma   90.00
#
_symmetry.space_group_name_H-M   'P 1'
#
loop_
_entity.id
_entity.type
_entity.pdbx_description
1 polymer ?
#
loop_
_entity_poly.entity_id
_entity_poly.type
_entity_poly.pdbx_seq_one_letter_code
_entity_poly.pdbx_strand_id
1 'polypeptide(L)'
;MKTEIHFQAKLTSAQSRTLAVLVGSMIPASDEHGVPGADDPLIFADILKSLGRETVAIQQLIGILDERSGGSFVGLPIEQHQAVLEPVRQEHPLLIAALITATARCYYRDDRVMHSLGMEARPPFPKGFEVHEGDWALLDPVKARGPIWRNPDRE
;
A
#
# COMPACT_ATOMS: atom_id res chain seq x y z
N MET A 1 3.43 32.24 10.31
CA MET A 1 2.89 30.87 10.23
C MET A 1 4.09 29.93 10.18
N LYS A 2 4.42 29.25 11.28
CA LYS A 2 5.61 28.41 11.36
C LYS A 2 5.35 27.15 10.54
N THR A 3 6.16 26.92 9.51
CA THR A 3 6.19 25.65 8.78
C THR A 3 6.68 24.59 9.76
N GLU A 4 5.75 23.77 10.26
CA GLU A 4 6.11 22.55 10.98
C GLU A 4 6.82 21.63 9.99
N ILE A 5 8.13 21.52 10.17
CA ILE A 5 8.90 20.44 9.56
C ILE A 5 8.42 19.17 10.28
N HIS A 6 7.48 18.45 9.68
CA HIS A 6 7.15 17.09 10.10
C HIS A 6 8.40 16.23 9.91
N PHE A 7 9.17 16.06 10.98
CA PHE A 7 10.21 15.04 11.04
C PHE A 7 9.50 13.70 10.94
N GLN A 8 9.51 13.12 9.74
CA GLN A 8 8.92 11.82 9.47
C GLN A 8 9.65 10.81 10.36
N ALA A 9 9.02 10.39 11.45
CA ALA A 9 9.60 9.40 12.36
C ALA A 9 9.93 8.15 11.54
N LYS A 10 11.16 7.65 11.61
CA LYS A 10 11.55 6.40 10.95
C LYS A 10 11.24 5.22 11.85
N LEU A 11 10.99 4.05 11.27
CA LEU A 11 10.87 2.82 12.04
C LEU A 11 12.23 2.44 12.65
N THR A 12 12.20 1.90 13.87
CA THR A 12 13.37 1.27 14.47
C THR A 12 13.69 -0.07 13.79
N SER A 13 14.86 -0.65 14.06
CA SER A 13 15.20 -1.98 13.56
C SER A 13 14.28 -3.08 14.09
N ALA A 14 13.73 -2.92 15.31
CA ALA A 14 12.73 -3.83 15.85
C ALA A 14 11.40 -3.69 15.10
N GLN A 15 10.92 -2.46 14.93
CA GLN A 15 9.69 -2.18 14.18
C GLN A 15 9.77 -2.63 12.72
N SER A 16 10.93 -2.47 12.09
CA SER A 16 11.16 -2.93 10.71
C SER A 16 11.07 -4.45 10.60
N ARG A 17 11.60 -5.20 11.58
CA ARG A 17 11.45 -6.66 11.63
C ARG A 17 10.00 -7.08 11.83
N THR A 18 9.27 -6.41 12.72
CA THR A 18 7.82 -6.65 12.88
C THR A 18 7.07 -6.39 11.59
N LEU A 19 7.35 -5.26 10.92
CA LEU A 19 6.70 -4.93 9.66
C LEU A 19 7.00 -5.97 8.58
N ALA A 20 8.23 -6.47 8.47
CA ALA A 20 8.58 -7.52 7.51
C ALA A 20 7.71 -8.78 7.71
N VAL A 21 7.54 -9.24 8.95
CA VAL A 21 6.68 -10.39 9.25
C VAL A 21 5.21 -10.11 8.92
N LEU A 22 4.72 -8.91 9.20
CA LEU A 22 3.34 -8.53 8.89
C LEU A 22 3.07 -8.52 7.37
N VAL A 23 3.97 -7.93 6.58
CA VAL A 23 3.77 -7.84 5.13
C VAL A 23 3.96 -9.20 4.45
N GLY A 24 4.93 -10.01 4.89
CA GLY A 24 5.12 -11.39 4.40
C GLY A 24 3.95 -12.31 4.75
N SER A 25 3.34 -12.13 5.92
CA SER A 25 2.12 -12.86 6.30
C SER A 25 0.91 -12.44 5.46
N MET A 26 0.89 -11.20 4.96
CA MET A 26 -0.21 -10.67 4.14
C MET A 26 -0.09 -11.08 2.67
N ILE A 27 1.12 -11.06 2.11
CA ILE A 27 1.40 -11.49 0.74
C ILE A 27 2.64 -12.39 0.78
N PRO A 28 2.46 -13.71 0.96
CA PRO A 28 3.58 -14.66 1.00
C PRO A 28 4.16 -14.88 -0.40
N ALA A 29 5.37 -15.43 -0.45
CA ALA A 29 5.95 -15.91 -1.71
C ALA A 29 5.07 -17.02 -2.31
N SER A 30 5.01 -17.08 -3.63
CA SER A 30 4.26 -18.10 -4.36
C SER A 30 5.19 -18.81 -5.34
N ASP A 31 5.49 -20.08 -5.04
CA ASP A 31 6.24 -20.95 -5.94
C ASP A 31 5.44 -21.26 -7.22
N GLU A 32 4.12 -21.39 -7.11
CA GLU A 32 3.22 -21.65 -8.24
C GLU A 32 3.30 -20.54 -9.29
N HIS A 33 3.38 -19.28 -8.85
CA HIS A 33 3.45 -18.12 -9.74
C HIS A 33 4.87 -17.58 -9.93
N GLY A 34 5.88 -18.17 -9.28
CA GLY A 34 7.27 -17.74 -9.35
C GLY A 34 7.50 -16.31 -8.83
N VAL A 35 6.69 -15.85 -7.87
CA VAL A 35 6.74 -14.47 -7.35
C VAL A 35 7.25 -14.41 -5.91
N PRO A 36 8.03 -13.35 -5.59
CA PRO A 36 8.45 -13.10 -4.22
C PRO A 36 7.27 -12.75 -3.31
N GLY A 37 7.46 -12.91 -2.00
CA GLY A 37 6.57 -12.35 -0.98
C GLY A 37 6.84 -10.87 -0.76
N ALA A 38 5.94 -10.17 -0.05
CA ALA A 38 6.13 -8.75 0.26
C ALA A 38 7.27 -8.49 1.27
N ASP A 39 7.77 -9.53 1.92
CA ASP A 39 8.96 -9.53 2.78
C ASP A 39 10.28 -9.73 2.03
N ASP A 40 10.24 -9.95 0.70
CA ASP A 40 11.44 -9.99 -0.14
C ASP A 40 12.30 -8.72 0.04
N PRO A 41 13.64 -8.83 0.12
CA PRO A 41 14.50 -7.71 0.48
C PRO A 41 14.34 -6.46 -0.41
N LEU A 42 14.09 -6.62 -1.71
CA LEU A 42 13.93 -5.49 -2.63
C LEU A 42 12.56 -4.82 -2.45
N ILE A 43 11.50 -5.62 -2.35
CA ILE A 43 10.13 -5.13 -2.13
C ILE A 43 10.04 -4.44 -0.77
N PHE A 44 10.56 -5.09 0.27
CA PHE A 44 10.51 -4.58 1.63
C PHE A 44 11.32 -3.28 1.78
N ALA A 45 12.46 -3.15 1.11
CA ALA A 45 13.20 -1.89 1.07
C ALA A 45 12.39 -0.74 0.43
N ASP A 46 11.61 -1.01 -0.63
CA ASP A 46 10.72 0.00 -1.21
C ASP A 46 9.54 0.35 -0.29
N ILE A 47 8.97 -0.64 0.42
CA ILE A 47 7.96 -0.40 1.46
C ILE A 47 8.50 0.58 2.49
N LEU A 48 9.68 0.32 3.08
CA LEU A 48 10.30 1.17 4.08
C LEU A 48 10.58 2.59 3.54
N LYS A 49 11.08 2.70 2.31
CA LYS A 49 11.36 3.98 1.66
C LYS A 49 10.10 4.78 1.37
N SER A 50 9.00 4.10 1.05
CA SER A 50 7.75 4.72 0.62
C SER A 50 6.75 4.95 1.76
N LEU A 51 7.01 4.48 2.99
CA LEU A 51 6.07 4.50 4.13
C LEU A 51 5.39 5.86 4.39
N GLY A 52 6.04 6.98 4.09
CA GLY A 52 5.32 8.23 3.90
C GLY A 52 4.48 8.67 5.10
N ARG A 53 3.19 8.87 4.85
CA ARG A 53 2.19 9.28 5.85
C ARG A 53 1.73 8.11 6.73
N GLU A 54 1.91 6.88 6.25
CA GLU A 54 1.49 5.66 6.94
C GLU A 54 2.39 5.32 8.13
N THR A 55 3.59 5.94 8.26
CA THR A 55 4.56 5.55 9.29
C THR A 55 4.02 5.59 10.72
N VAL A 56 3.28 6.64 11.09
CA VAL A 56 2.70 6.77 12.44
C VAL A 56 1.68 5.66 12.70
N ALA A 57 0.83 5.36 11.71
CA ALA A 57 -0.16 4.29 11.80
C ALA A 57 0.51 2.91 11.93
N ILE A 58 1.61 2.68 11.22
CA ILE A 58 2.40 1.43 11.35
C ILE A 58 3.05 1.32 12.73
N GLN A 59 3.62 2.41 13.27
CA GLN A 59 4.19 2.41 14.62
C GLN A 59 3.11 2.10 15.67
N GLN A 60 1.92 2.71 15.54
CA GLN A 60 0.78 2.45 16.41
C GLN A 60 0.32 0.99 16.31
N LEU A 61 0.18 0.45 15.09
CA LEU A 61 -0.19 -0.94 14.88
C LEU A 61 0.80 -1.89 15.55
N ILE A 62 2.10 -1.67 15.37
CA ILE A 62 3.14 -2.48 16.00
C ILE A 62 3.07 -2.38 17.53
N GLY A 63 2.85 -1.18 18.09
CA GLY A 63 2.67 -1.00 19.53
C GLY A 63 1.50 -1.79 20.09
N ILE A 64 0.34 -1.77 19.41
CA ILE A 64 -0.84 -2.54 19.80
C ILE A 64 -0.57 -4.05 19.77
N LEU A 65 0.15 -4.51 18.74
CA LEU A 65 0.50 -5.93 18.62
C LEU A 65 1.47 -6.36 19.72
N ASP A 66 2.47 -5.54 20.03
CA ASP A 66 3.43 -5.80 21.10
C ASP A 66 2.73 -5.83 22.48
N GLU A 67 1.84 -4.88 22.76
CA GLU A 67 1.04 -4.86 24.00
C GLU A 67 0.20 -6.13 24.16
N ARG A 68 -0.49 -6.58 23.11
CA ARG A 68 -1.28 -7.82 23.14
C ARG A 68 -0.44 -9.08 23.25
N SER A 69 0.80 -9.01 22.77
CA SER A 69 1.76 -10.12 22.85
C SER A 69 2.45 -10.18 24.21
N GLY A 70 2.22 -9.21 25.11
CA GLY A 70 2.93 -9.09 26.38
C GLY A 70 4.43 -8.83 26.20
N GLY A 71 4.84 -8.28 25.06
CA GLY A 71 6.25 -8.20 24.65
C GLY A 71 6.38 -7.95 23.16
N SER A 72 7.36 -8.60 22.50
CA SER A 72 7.52 -8.44 21.06
C SER A 72 6.62 -9.42 20.30
N PHE A 73 5.77 -8.91 19.40
CA PHE A 73 4.91 -9.73 18.53
C PHE A 73 5.73 -10.75 17.72
N VAL A 74 6.87 -10.32 17.16
CA VAL A 74 7.75 -11.18 16.35
C VAL A 74 8.43 -12.29 17.18
N GLY A 75 8.44 -12.15 18.51
CA GLY A 75 8.97 -13.16 19.43
C GLY A 75 7.98 -14.28 19.74
N LEU A 76 6.71 -14.13 19.35
CA LEU A 76 5.70 -15.18 19.55
C LEU A 76 5.92 -16.35 18.58
N PRO A 77 5.55 -17.58 18.98
CA PRO A 77 5.42 -18.70 18.06
C PRO A 77 4.47 -18.36 16.91
N ILE A 78 4.81 -18.80 15.70
CA ILE A 78 4.08 -18.44 14.47
C ILE A 78 2.59 -18.83 14.54
N GLU A 79 2.27 -19.91 15.27
CA GLU A 79 0.91 -20.39 15.45
C GLU A 79 0.04 -19.42 16.26
N GLN A 80 0.66 -18.54 17.05
CA GLN A 80 -0.03 -17.54 17.88
C GLN A 80 -0.21 -16.20 17.16
N HIS A 81 0.51 -15.96 16.05
CA HIS A 81 0.46 -14.67 15.34
C HIS A 81 -0.95 -14.35 14.87
N GLN A 82 -1.67 -15.33 14.31
CA GLN A 82 -3.05 -15.13 13.87
C GLN A 82 -4.01 -14.80 15.02
N ALA A 83 -3.86 -15.47 16.17
CA ALA A 83 -4.70 -15.24 17.34
C ALA A 83 -4.56 -13.80 17.89
N VAL A 84 -3.37 -13.20 17.74
CA VAL A 84 -3.13 -11.80 18.12
C VAL A 84 -3.57 -10.82 17.03
N LEU A 85 -3.35 -11.16 15.75
CA LEU A 85 -3.66 -10.28 14.62
C LEU A 85 -5.16 -10.15 14.35
N GLU A 86 -5.93 -11.21 14.51
CA GLU A 86 -7.34 -11.22 14.12
C GLU A 86 -8.19 -10.22 14.92
N PRO A 87 -8.10 -10.13 16.27
CA PRO A 87 -8.79 -9.09 17.02
C PRO A 87 -8.36 -7.69 16.60
N VAL A 88 -7.06 -7.45 16.42
CA VAL A 88 -6.54 -6.16 15.97
C VAL A 88 -7.10 -5.77 14.61
N ARG A 89 -7.34 -6.76 13.73
CA ARG A 89 -7.95 -6.54 12.41
C ARG A 89 -9.35 -5.94 12.52
N GLN A 90 -10.14 -6.44 13.45
CA GLN A 90 -11.52 -6.01 13.68
C GLN A 90 -11.59 -4.69 14.46
N GLU A 91 -10.70 -4.52 15.45
CA GLU A 91 -10.72 -3.37 16.35
C GLU A 91 -10.07 -2.12 15.75
N HIS A 92 -9.10 -2.29 14.85
CA HIS A 92 -8.31 -1.19 14.27
C HIS A 92 -8.27 -1.20 12.73
N PRO A 93 -9.43 -1.18 12.04
CA PRO A 93 -9.51 -1.34 10.59
C PRO A 93 -8.74 -0.25 9.82
N LEU A 94 -8.65 0.97 10.35
CA LEU A 94 -7.91 2.06 9.70
C LEU A 94 -6.38 1.84 9.72
N LEU A 95 -5.84 1.25 10.80
CA LEU A 95 -4.41 0.93 10.88
C LEU A 95 -4.06 -0.22 9.94
N ILE A 96 -4.95 -1.20 9.83
CA ILE A 96 -4.82 -2.30 8.88
C ILE A 96 -4.94 -1.80 7.44
N ALA A 97 -5.87 -0.90 7.14
CA ALA A 97 -5.98 -0.28 5.82
C ALA A 97 -4.69 0.47 5.43
N ALA A 98 -4.02 1.13 6.39
CA ALA A 98 -2.73 1.76 6.15
C ALA A 98 -1.64 0.71 5.83
N LEU A 99 -1.58 -0.41 6.57
CA LEU A 99 -0.68 -1.53 6.28
C LEU A 99 -0.92 -2.12 4.88
N ILE A 100 -2.18 -2.41 4.55
CA ILE A 100 -2.58 -2.93 3.23
C ILE A 100 -2.15 -1.96 2.13
N THR A 101 -2.45 -0.67 2.29
CA THR A 101 -2.12 0.37 1.31
C THR A 101 -0.61 0.48 1.10
N ALA A 102 0.16 0.54 2.19
CA ALA A 102 1.62 0.65 2.12
C ALA A 102 2.24 -0.56 1.41
N THR A 103 1.73 -1.76 1.70
CA THR A 103 2.25 -3.01 1.13
C THR A 103 1.87 -3.18 -0.33
N ALA A 104 0.58 -3.12 -0.66
CA ALA A 104 0.08 -3.35 -2.01
C ALA A 104 0.68 -2.36 -3.02
N ARG A 105 0.83 -1.09 -2.63
CA ARG A 105 1.46 -0.05 -3.47
C ARG A 105 2.86 -0.43 -3.94
N CYS A 106 3.65 -1.05 -3.07
CA CYS A 106 5.04 -1.35 -3.36
C CYS A 106 5.19 -2.76 -3.95
N TYR A 107 4.35 -3.71 -3.52
CA TYR A 107 4.33 -5.06 -4.08
C TYR A 107 4.06 -5.06 -5.58
N TYR A 108 3.01 -4.36 -6.03
CA TYR A 108 2.68 -4.22 -7.45
C TYR A 108 3.48 -3.12 -8.17
N ARG A 109 4.60 -2.68 -7.60
CA ARG A 109 5.62 -1.88 -8.30
C ARG A 109 6.82 -2.73 -8.71
N ASP A 110 6.99 -3.92 -8.11
CA ASP A 110 8.09 -4.80 -8.44
C ASP A 110 7.86 -5.47 -9.80
N ASP A 111 8.84 -5.32 -10.70
CA ASP A 111 8.75 -5.84 -12.06
C ASP A 111 8.50 -7.35 -12.08
N ARG A 112 9.06 -8.13 -11.14
CA ARG A 112 8.87 -9.59 -11.10
C ARG A 112 7.40 -9.94 -10.88
N VAL A 113 6.73 -9.20 -10.00
CA VAL A 113 5.29 -9.34 -9.72
C VAL A 113 4.46 -8.89 -10.91
N MET A 114 4.81 -7.76 -11.54
CA MET A 114 4.03 -7.27 -12.69
C MET A 114 4.14 -8.20 -13.90
N HIS A 115 5.32 -8.76 -14.17
CA HIS A 115 5.50 -9.74 -15.24
C HIS A 115 4.71 -11.03 -15.01
N SER A 116 4.58 -11.51 -13.77
CA SER A 116 3.80 -12.72 -13.48
C SER A 116 2.31 -12.54 -13.77
N LEU A 117 1.81 -11.29 -13.72
CA LEU A 117 0.43 -10.94 -14.07
C LEU A 117 0.24 -10.72 -15.58
N GLY A 118 1.26 -10.98 -16.40
CA GLY A 118 1.22 -10.69 -17.83
C GLY A 118 1.27 -9.20 -18.17
N MET A 119 1.63 -8.36 -17.20
CA MET A 119 1.81 -6.93 -17.42
C MET A 119 3.25 -6.61 -17.81
N GLU A 120 3.40 -5.85 -18.89
CA GLU A 120 4.70 -5.31 -19.30
C GLU A 120 5.14 -4.26 -18.27
N ALA A 121 6.26 -4.48 -17.58
CA ALA A 121 6.79 -3.56 -16.58
C ALA A 121 7.46 -2.35 -17.25
N ARG A 122 6.64 -1.45 -17.81
CA ARG A 122 7.09 -0.25 -18.52
C ARG A 122 6.27 0.97 -18.15
N PRO A 123 6.84 2.18 -18.27
CA PRO A 123 6.06 3.40 -18.11
C PRO A 123 4.92 3.46 -19.13
N PRO A 124 3.76 4.02 -18.74
CA PRO A 124 2.62 4.14 -19.65
C PRO A 124 2.92 5.08 -20.84
N PHE A 125 3.83 6.04 -20.70
CA PHE A 125 4.30 6.93 -21.77
C PHE A 125 5.75 6.61 -22.16
N PRO A 126 6.14 6.66 -23.45
CA PRO A 126 5.39 7.17 -24.61
C PRO A 126 4.50 6.15 -25.33
N LYS A 127 4.77 4.84 -25.19
CA LYS A 127 4.11 3.80 -26.00
C LYS A 127 2.59 3.65 -25.74
N GLY A 128 2.10 4.04 -24.56
CA GLY A 128 0.68 3.88 -24.21
C GLY A 128 0.27 2.43 -23.94
N PHE A 129 -0.98 2.23 -23.55
CA PHE A 129 -1.69 0.95 -23.66
C PHE A 129 -2.76 1.10 -24.74
N GLU A 130 -3.08 0.02 -25.43
CA GLU A 130 -4.22 0.00 -26.35
C GLU A 130 -5.51 0.13 -25.53
N VAL A 131 -6.32 1.14 -25.84
CA VAL A 131 -7.61 1.37 -25.18
C VAL A 131 -8.69 0.87 -26.13
N HIS A 132 -9.42 -0.16 -25.71
CA HIS A 132 -10.58 -0.63 -26.47
C HIS A 132 -11.63 0.48 -26.56
N GLU A 133 -12.28 0.58 -27.71
CA GLU A 133 -13.32 1.56 -27.94
C GLU A 133 -14.47 1.34 -26.92
N GLY A 134 -14.72 2.35 -26.09
CA GLY A 134 -15.76 2.32 -25.06
C GLY A 134 -17.08 2.89 -25.56
N ASP A 135 -18.12 2.77 -24.73
CA ASP A 135 -19.41 3.43 -25.02
C ASP A 135 -19.30 4.95 -24.86
N TRP A 136 -19.18 5.64 -25.99
CA TRP A 136 -19.10 7.10 -26.04
C TRP A 136 -20.36 7.82 -25.57
N ALA A 137 -21.51 7.13 -25.48
CA ALA A 137 -22.74 7.71 -24.94
C ALA A 137 -22.59 8.08 -23.45
N LEU A 138 -21.64 7.47 -22.73
CA LEU A 138 -21.29 7.85 -21.35
C LEU A 138 -20.83 9.30 -21.21
N LEU A 139 -20.36 9.93 -22.30
CA LEU A 139 -19.94 11.33 -22.29
C LEU A 139 -21.08 12.31 -22.60
N ASP A 140 -22.27 11.84 -22.96
CA ASP A 140 -23.37 12.71 -23.34
C ASP A 140 -23.83 13.66 -22.22
N PRO A 141 -23.86 13.27 -20.93
CA PRO A 141 -24.10 14.21 -19.84
C PRO A 141 -23.05 15.32 -19.74
N VAL A 142 -21.78 15.02 -20.07
CA VAL A 142 -20.69 16.01 -20.06
C VAL A 142 -20.86 16.99 -21.21
N LYS A 143 -21.22 16.52 -22.40
CA LYS A 143 -21.50 17.36 -23.57
C LYS A 143 -22.73 18.24 -23.35
N ALA A 144 -23.78 17.70 -22.74
CA ALA A 144 -25.06 18.39 -22.51
C ALA A 144 -24.97 19.48 -21.41
N ARG A 145 -23.98 19.41 -20.52
CA ARG A 145 -23.78 20.37 -19.43
C ARG A 145 -23.59 21.81 -19.90
N GLY A 146 -23.12 22.02 -21.14
CA GLY A 146 -22.87 23.35 -21.70
C GLY A 146 -21.63 24.05 -21.12
N PRO A 147 -21.35 25.29 -21.54
CA PRO A 147 -20.16 26.04 -21.13
C PRO A 147 -20.10 26.27 -19.62
N ILE A 148 -18.96 25.97 -19.01
CA ILE A 148 -18.71 26.19 -17.57
C ILE A 148 -17.84 27.41 -17.31
N TRP A 149 -17.34 28.02 -18.38
CA TRP A 149 -16.56 29.23 -18.36
C TRP A 149 -17.47 30.45 -18.54
N ARG A 150 -17.04 31.57 -17.98
CA ARG A 150 -17.72 32.85 -18.16
C ARG A 150 -17.51 33.29 -19.62
N ASN A 151 -18.61 33.56 -20.32
CA ASN A 151 -18.53 34.11 -21.67
C ASN A 151 -18.13 35.59 -21.56
N PRO A 152 -16.99 36.01 -22.13
CA PRO A 152 -16.57 37.42 -22.08
C PRO A 152 -17.49 38.37 -22.86
N ASP A 153 -18.34 37.85 -23.75
CA ASP A 153 -19.20 38.64 -24.65
C ASP A 153 -20.69 38.68 -24.24
N ARG A 154 -21.05 38.17 -23.05
CA ARG A 154 -22.42 38.31 -22.49
C ARG A 154 -22.42 39.35 -21.37
N GLU A 155 -23.17 40.44 -21.56
CA GLU A 155 -23.55 41.40 -20.50
C GLU A 155 -24.32 40.74 -19.36
#